data_AF-A0A6L8S4A9-F1
#
_entry.id   AF-A0A6L8S4A9-F1
#
_cell.length_a   1.000
_cell.length_b   1.000
_cell.length_c   1.000
_cell.angle_alpha   90.00
_cell.angle_beta   90.00
_cell.angle_gamma   90.00
#
_symmetry.space_group_name_H-M   'P 1'
#
loop_
_entity.id
_entity.type
_entity.pdbx_description
1 polymer ?
#
loop_
_entity_poly.entity_id
_entity_poly.type
_entity_poly.pdbx_seq_one_letter_code
_entity_poly.pdbx_strand_id
1 'polypeptide(L)'
;MAQTRKDLRGRVLRKGESQRRSDGRYVYTYTDPLGRRKYVYAQDLVALREKEAQLMKDQMDGLDIYVAGKATVNFVFDRYMSLKNNLKPTTKSNYLYMYDRFIRDTFGKRNIAEIKYSDVVQFYNHLTKKQELKINTLENIHTLLHPTFQLAVRDDIIRKNPTDGVMAELKKNLGMKTGVRHALTIPQQRAFMEYIATHPIYFHWWPIFTIFLGTGCRIGEVLGLRWEDIDYEKRVISINHNLTYYPVGEDRASENHISTPKTEAGMRTIPMLDTVKDAFEMIWEEQKENGWTDAEIDGMTGFVFCNRYGNIMNAQSVNRAIKRISSAYNATEEIEAKKEHREPVLLPDFSAHSLRHTFCTRLCERETNLKIIQSIMGHKDIQTTMDIYAEATEEKKQETFERLAATMDVF
;
A
#
# COMPACT_ATOMS: atom_id res chain seq x y z
N MET A 1 2.80 21.19 46.35
CA MET A 1 4.26 21.08 46.17
C MET A 1 4.55 19.82 45.38
N ALA A 2 5.17 19.92 44.20
CA ALA A 2 5.52 18.74 43.40
C ALA A 2 6.61 17.93 44.13
N GLN A 3 6.33 16.66 44.46
CA GLN A 3 7.33 15.76 45.04
C GLN A 3 8.52 15.62 44.08
N THR A 4 9.68 16.13 44.48
CA THR A 4 10.94 15.96 43.75
C THR A 4 11.34 14.50 43.83
N ARG A 5 11.46 13.85 42.66
CA ARG A 5 11.88 12.44 42.57
C ARG A 5 13.32 12.32 43.04
N LYS A 6 13.60 11.36 43.91
CA LYS A 6 14.93 11.09 44.45
C LYS A 6 15.37 9.67 44.12
N ASP A 7 16.68 9.48 43.98
CA ASP A 7 17.30 8.17 43.81
C ASP A 7 17.33 7.38 45.14
N LEU A 8 17.81 6.14 45.11
CA LEU A 8 17.97 5.26 46.29
C LEU A 8 18.97 5.81 47.32
N ARG A 9 19.75 6.84 46.97
CA ARG A 9 20.73 7.53 47.84
C ARG A 9 20.28 8.94 48.24
N GLY A 10 19.02 9.30 47.97
CA GLY A 10 18.42 10.58 48.35
C GLY A 10 18.76 11.79 47.45
N ARG A 11 19.45 11.59 46.31
CA ARG A 11 19.79 12.68 45.36
C ARG A 11 18.60 13.00 44.46
N VAL A 12 18.42 14.28 44.10
CA VAL A 12 17.31 14.73 43.26
C VAL A 12 17.56 14.37 41.79
N LEU A 13 16.56 13.75 41.16
CA LEU A 13 16.52 13.37 39.75
C LEU A 13 15.82 14.46 38.91
N ARG A 14 16.41 14.80 37.77
CA ARG A 14 15.86 15.73 36.77
C ARG A 14 14.71 15.09 36.00
N LYS A 15 13.97 15.91 35.25
CA LYS A 15 12.87 15.45 34.39
C LYS A 15 13.44 14.47 33.34
N GLY A 16 12.87 13.26 33.26
CA GLY A 16 13.35 12.20 32.36
C GLY A 16 14.40 11.27 32.98
N GLU A 17 15.01 11.62 34.11
CA GLU A 17 15.91 10.74 34.87
C GLU A 17 15.10 9.78 35.76
N SER A 18 15.53 8.52 35.82
CA SER A 18 15.01 7.51 36.75
C SER A 18 16.13 6.54 37.16
N GLN A 19 15.96 5.84 38.28
CA GLN A 19 16.89 4.79 38.71
C GLN A 19 16.17 3.45 38.74
N ARG A 20 16.74 2.44 38.07
CA ARG A 20 16.21 1.08 38.07
C ARG A 20 16.50 0.41 39.41
N ARG A 21 15.46 -0.13 40.04
CA ARG A 21 15.58 -0.88 41.31
C ARG A 21 16.25 -2.26 41.14
N SER A 22 16.21 -2.82 39.94
CA SER A 22 16.74 -4.16 39.64
C SER A 22 18.27 -4.26 39.69
N ASP A 23 18.96 -3.22 39.20
CA ASP A 23 20.40 -3.24 38.94
C ASP A 23 21.09 -1.92 39.31
N GLY A 24 20.37 -0.99 39.94
CA GLY A 24 20.90 0.29 40.43
C GLY A 24 21.27 1.32 39.35
N ARG A 25 21.13 0.97 38.06
CA ARG A 25 21.51 1.83 36.92
C ARG A 25 20.57 3.04 36.79
N TYR A 26 21.15 4.17 36.39
CA TYR A 26 20.42 5.39 36.06
C TYR A 26 20.01 5.38 34.59
N VAL A 27 18.81 5.88 34.32
CA VAL A 27 18.19 5.91 32.99
C VAL A 27 17.69 7.33 32.71
N TYR A 28 18.11 7.89 31.58
CA TYR A 28 17.53 9.11 31.03
C TYR A 28 16.65 8.74 29.85
N THR A 29 15.39 9.14 29.92
CA THR A 29 14.39 8.88 28.89
C THR A 29 14.14 10.17 28.13
N TYR A 30 14.39 10.14 26.82
CA TYR A 30 14.10 11.24 25.92
C TYR A 30 13.31 10.76 24.71
N THR A 31 12.62 11.69 24.06
CA THR A 31 11.96 11.43 22.79
C THR A 31 12.89 11.93 21.70
N ASP A 32 13.28 11.03 20.78
CA ASP A 32 14.06 11.44 19.61
C ASP A 32 13.21 12.33 18.68
N PRO A 33 13.83 13.04 17.71
CA PRO A 33 13.07 13.82 16.74
C PRO A 33 12.01 12.98 15.99
N LEU A 34 12.21 11.67 15.84
CA LEU A 34 11.28 10.76 15.16
C LEU A 34 10.09 10.31 16.04
N GLY A 35 9.95 10.88 17.24
CA GLY A 35 8.89 10.59 18.20
C GLY A 35 9.09 9.28 18.98
N ARG A 36 10.24 8.62 18.84
CA ARG A 36 10.53 7.34 19.50
C ARG A 36 11.13 7.62 20.87
N ARG A 37 10.63 6.92 21.88
CA ARG A 37 11.20 6.97 23.22
C ARG A 37 12.53 6.21 23.21
N LYS A 38 13.63 6.92 23.46
CA LYS A 38 14.98 6.37 23.57
C LYS A 38 15.47 6.47 25.01
N TYR A 39 16.35 5.55 25.37
CA TYR A 39 16.86 5.38 26.73
C TYR A 39 18.37 5.43 26.73
N VAL A 40 18.92 6.19 27.65
CA VAL A 40 20.36 6.28 27.89
C VAL A 40 20.63 5.77 29.28
N TYR A 41 21.57 4.84 29.38
CA TYR A 41 21.90 4.14 30.62
C TYR A 41 23.29 4.55 31.11
N ALA A 42 23.43 4.70 32.43
CA ALA A 42 24.72 4.90 33.10
C ALA A 42 24.75 4.24 34.48
N GLN A 43 25.96 3.95 34.99
CA GLN A 43 26.17 3.31 36.29
C GLN A 43 26.05 4.30 37.45
N ASP A 44 26.29 5.59 37.19
CA ASP A 44 26.14 6.67 38.16
C ASP A 44 25.46 7.89 37.52
N LEU A 45 24.98 8.78 38.40
CA LEU A 45 24.21 9.96 38.01
C LEU A 45 25.04 11.03 37.29
N VAL A 46 26.37 11.07 37.50
CA VAL A 46 27.25 12.04 36.86
C VAL A 46 27.46 11.64 35.40
N ALA A 47 27.82 10.37 35.16
CA ALA A 47 27.95 9.80 33.83
C ALA A 47 26.62 9.84 33.04
N LEU A 48 25.46 9.73 33.72
CA LEU A 48 24.16 9.91 33.05
C LEU A 48 24.00 11.34 32.52
N ARG A 49 24.35 12.34 33.34
CA ARG A 49 24.22 13.76 33.00
C ARG A 49 25.23 14.22 31.96
N GLU A 50 26.42 13.65 31.94
CA GLU A 50 27.39 13.87 30.86
C GLU A 50 26.84 13.36 29.52
N LYS A 51 26.22 12.17 29.51
CA LYS A 51 25.55 11.63 28.31
C LYS A 51 24.33 12.46 27.90
N GLU A 52 23.55 12.98 28.86
CA GLU A 52 22.45 13.92 28.60
C GLU A 52 22.98 15.21 27.94
N ALA A 53 24.04 15.81 28.50
CA ALA A 53 24.65 17.03 27.99
C ALA A 53 25.26 16.82 26.60
N GLN A 54 25.92 15.68 26.35
CA GLN A 54 26.44 15.32 25.04
C GLN A 54 25.31 15.17 24.02
N LEU A 55 24.19 14.53 24.38
CA LEU A 55 23.03 14.41 23.50
C LEU A 55 22.41 15.76 23.14
N MET A 56 22.28 16.67 24.11
CA MET A 56 21.79 18.03 23.84
C MET A 56 22.76 18.80 22.93
N LYS A 57 24.06 18.66 23.18
CA LYS A 57 25.11 19.27 22.35
C LYS A 57 25.08 18.74 20.93
N ASP A 58 25.01 17.43 20.74
CA ASP A 58 24.93 16.80 19.42
C ASP A 58 23.68 17.26 18.64
N GLN A 59 22.56 17.53 19.33
CA GLN A 59 21.36 18.10 18.72
C GLN A 59 21.55 19.55 18.28
N MET A 60 22.20 20.38 19.12
CA MET A 60 22.51 21.77 18.79
C MET A 60 23.55 21.86 17.67
N ASP A 61 24.64 21.10 17.76
CA ASP A 61 25.68 21.00 16.73
C ASP A 61 25.08 20.50 15.40
N GLY A 62 24.16 19.54 15.44
CA GLY A 62 23.43 19.08 14.24
C GLY A 62 22.57 20.18 13.59
N LEU A 63 21.93 21.05 14.38
CA LEU A 63 21.18 22.20 13.89
C LEU A 63 22.11 23.24 13.25
N ASP A 64 23.25 23.52 13.88
CA ASP A 64 24.24 24.46 13.35
C ASP A 64 24.87 23.95 12.05
N ILE A 65 25.20 22.66 11.98
CA ILE A 65 25.68 21.99 10.77
C ILE A 65 24.64 22.05 9.64
N TYR A 66 23.36 21.90 9.97
CA TYR A 66 22.27 22.02 9.02
C TYR A 66 22.14 23.44 8.47
N VAL A 67 22.07 24.44 9.35
CA VAL A 67 22.00 25.86 8.96
C VAL A 67 23.23 26.28 8.16
N ALA A 68 24.40 25.73 8.46
CA ALA A 68 25.64 25.97 7.73
C ALA A 68 25.74 25.23 6.38
N GLY A 69 24.72 24.46 5.96
CA GLY A 69 24.73 23.71 4.70
C GLY A 69 25.76 22.58 4.66
N LYS A 70 26.14 22.04 5.82
CA LYS A 70 27.07 20.90 5.96
C LYS A 70 26.35 19.59 6.28
N ALA A 71 25.03 19.63 6.45
CA ALA A 71 24.23 18.45 6.72
C ALA A 71 24.17 17.49 5.53
N THR A 72 24.07 16.21 5.83
CA THR A 72 23.87 15.18 4.81
C THR A 72 22.40 15.08 4.39
N VAL A 73 22.12 14.51 3.23
CA VAL A 73 20.74 14.22 2.80
C VAL A 73 20.01 13.36 3.84
N ASN A 74 20.70 12.40 4.48
CA ASN A 74 20.16 11.59 5.57
C ASN A 74 19.63 12.43 6.73
N PHE A 75 20.43 13.40 7.19
CA PHE A 75 20.01 14.28 8.28
C PHE A 75 18.73 15.05 7.92
N VAL A 76 18.67 15.60 6.71
CA VAL A 76 17.51 16.38 6.25
C VAL A 76 16.29 15.48 6.05
N PHE A 77 16.46 14.26 5.54
CA PHE A 77 15.38 13.28 5.42
C PHE A 77 14.81 12.89 6.78
N ASP A 78 15.68 12.58 7.75
CA ASP A 78 15.24 12.20 9.09
C ASP A 78 14.52 13.38 9.78
N ARG A 79 14.98 14.63 9.56
CA ARG A 79 14.26 15.85 9.96
C ARG A 79 12.91 15.97 9.23
N TYR A 80 12.86 15.79 7.92
CA TYR A 80 11.60 15.80 7.17
C TYR A 80 10.60 14.78 7.72
N MET A 81 11.06 13.56 8.02
CA MET A 81 10.23 12.50 8.60
C MET A 81 9.77 12.84 10.02
N SER A 82 10.58 13.51 10.85
CA SER A 82 10.17 14.00 12.18
C SER A 82 9.03 15.03 12.13
N LEU A 83 8.97 15.84 11.07
CA LEU A 83 7.93 16.87 10.92
C LEU A 83 6.59 16.28 10.43
N LYS A 84 6.58 15.01 10.01
CA LYS A 84 5.40 14.35 9.43
C LYS A 84 4.62 13.56 10.48
N ASN A 85 3.85 14.27 11.29
CA ASN A 85 3.05 13.68 12.38
C ASN A 85 1.80 12.91 11.89
N ASN A 86 1.28 13.20 10.69
CA ASN A 86 -0.02 12.69 10.21
C ASN A 86 0.11 11.60 9.14
N LEU A 87 1.24 10.90 9.07
CA LEU A 87 1.41 9.78 8.13
C LEU A 87 0.80 8.50 8.69
N LYS A 88 0.08 7.76 7.84
CA LYS A 88 -0.34 6.40 8.19
C LYS A 88 0.89 5.51 8.44
N PRO A 89 0.80 4.56 9.38
CA PRO A 89 1.89 3.63 9.68
C PRO A 89 2.46 2.91 8.44
N THR A 90 1.59 2.39 7.57
CA THR A 90 1.98 1.77 6.29
C THR A 90 2.78 2.71 5.40
N THR A 91 2.35 3.98 5.30
CA THR A 91 3.04 5.00 4.51
C THR A 91 4.42 5.30 5.08
N LYS A 92 4.51 5.48 6.41
CA LYS A 92 5.78 5.70 7.10
C LYS A 92 6.74 4.52 6.93
N SER A 93 6.24 3.30 7.09
CA SER A 93 7.02 2.07 6.93
C SER A 93 7.58 1.93 5.50
N ASN A 94 6.74 2.18 4.49
CA ASN A 94 7.16 2.17 3.08
C ASN A 94 8.19 3.27 2.77
N TYR A 95 8.02 4.47 3.31
CA TYR A 95 8.96 5.59 3.12
C TYR A 95 10.34 5.24 3.68
N LEU A 96 10.39 4.74 4.91
CA LEU A 96 11.63 4.31 5.55
C LEU A 96 12.27 3.16 4.76
N TYR A 97 11.49 2.14 4.39
CA TYR A 97 12.00 1.01 3.61
C TYR A 97 12.64 1.44 2.28
N MET A 98 11.95 2.27 1.50
CA MET A 98 12.47 2.79 0.22
C MET A 98 13.73 3.62 0.43
N TYR A 99 13.74 4.50 1.44
CA TYR A 99 14.88 5.35 1.73
C TYR A 99 16.09 4.53 2.20
N ASP A 100 15.90 3.62 3.16
CA ASP A 100 16.95 2.74 3.69
C ASP A 100 17.56 1.90 2.56
N ARG A 101 16.72 1.32 1.70
CA ARG A 101 17.15 0.39 0.65
C ARG A 101 17.94 1.09 -0.47
N PHE A 102 17.53 2.29 -0.88
CA PHE A 102 18.05 2.89 -2.10
C PHE A 102 18.90 4.15 -1.88
N ILE A 103 18.72 4.86 -0.76
CA ILE A 103 19.33 6.19 -0.54
C ILE A 103 20.29 6.16 0.65
N ARG A 104 19.88 5.62 1.80
CA ARG A 104 20.54 5.86 3.10
C ARG A 104 22.04 5.57 3.10
N ASP A 105 22.44 4.45 2.51
CA ASP A 105 23.84 4.00 2.53
C ASP A 105 24.72 4.57 1.41
N THR A 106 24.13 5.22 0.42
CA THR A 106 24.83 5.76 -0.75
C THR A 106 24.60 7.27 -0.88
N PHE A 107 23.62 7.68 -1.70
CA PHE A 107 23.30 9.07 -2.01
C PHE A 107 22.98 9.89 -0.75
N GLY A 108 22.38 9.24 0.26
CA GLY A 108 22.01 9.82 1.55
C GLY A 108 23.17 10.40 2.36
N LYS A 109 24.40 9.88 2.16
CA LYS A 109 25.60 10.31 2.89
C LYS A 109 26.22 11.59 2.33
N ARG A 110 25.81 12.03 1.15
CA ARG A 110 26.33 13.24 0.50
C ARG A 110 25.85 14.49 1.23
N ASN A 111 26.68 15.53 1.23
CA ASN A 111 26.30 16.85 1.71
C ASN A 111 25.18 17.43 0.84
N ILE A 112 24.10 17.89 1.47
CA ILE A 112 22.92 18.39 0.75
C ILE A 112 23.21 19.63 -0.09
N ALA A 113 24.10 20.51 0.36
CA ALA A 113 24.42 21.76 -0.34
C ALA A 113 25.28 21.55 -1.60
N GLU A 114 25.96 20.42 -1.70
CA GLU A 114 26.85 20.09 -2.83
C GLU A 114 26.13 19.38 -3.97
N ILE A 115 24.89 18.94 -3.76
CA ILE A 115 24.15 18.15 -4.73
C ILE A 115 23.56 19.06 -5.81
N LYS A 116 23.93 18.78 -7.05
CA LYS A 116 23.41 19.47 -8.24
C LYS A 116 22.37 18.63 -8.95
N TYR A 117 21.65 19.26 -9.87
CA TYR A 117 20.69 18.59 -10.76
C TYR A 117 21.31 17.36 -11.47
N SER A 118 22.52 17.52 -12.02
CA SER A 118 23.24 16.45 -12.71
C SER A 118 23.55 15.25 -11.82
N ASP A 119 23.80 15.47 -10.52
CA ASP A 119 24.05 14.39 -9.56
C ASP A 119 22.79 13.55 -9.34
N VAL A 120 21.63 14.19 -9.25
CA VAL A 120 20.34 13.50 -9.10
C VAL A 120 20.04 12.69 -10.36
N VAL A 121 20.23 13.27 -11.55
CA VAL A 121 20.07 12.58 -12.83
C VAL A 121 21.01 11.37 -12.94
N GLN A 122 22.28 11.50 -12.55
CA GLN A 122 23.23 10.38 -12.55
C GLN A 122 22.81 9.28 -11.57
N PHE A 123 22.36 9.66 -10.37
CA PHE A 123 21.85 8.70 -9.39
C PHE A 123 20.63 7.95 -9.92
N TYR A 124 19.66 8.65 -10.51
CA TYR A 124 18.47 8.01 -11.07
C TYR A 124 18.79 7.12 -12.28
N ASN A 125 19.72 7.54 -13.14
CA ASN A 125 20.24 6.70 -14.22
C ASN A 125 20.96 5.45 -13.72
N HIS A 126 21.70 5.55 -12.61
CA HIS A 126 22.30 4.38 -11.98
C HIS A 126 21.24 3.39 -11.51
N LEU A 127 20.20 3.88 -10.82
CA LEU A 127 19.09 3.05 -10.35
C LEU A 127 18.34 2.35 -11.50
N THR A 128 18.09 3.05 -12.61
CA THR A 128 17.35 2.46 -13.75
C THR A 128 18.23 1.57 -14.63
N LYS A 129 19.48 1.96 -14.92
CA LYS A 129 20.35 1.23 -15.87
C LYS A 129 21.20 0.14 -15.23
N LYS A 130 21.55 0.26 -13.94
CA LYS A 130 22.39 -0.72 -13.25
C LYS A 130 21.62 -1.60 -12.29
N GLN A 131 20.58 -1.07 -11.65
CA GLN A 131 19.70 -1.84 -10.75
C GLN A 131 18.37 -2.24 -11.41
N GLU A 132 18.19 -1.90 -12.68
CA GLU A 132 17.01 -2.26 -13.49
C GLU A 132 15.67 -1.89 -12.82
N LEU A 133 15.67 -0.80 -12.03
CA LEU A 133 14.46 -0.37 -11.34
C LEU A 133 13.43 0.19 -12.33
N LYS A 134 12.18 -0.22 -12.14
CA LYS A 134 11.03 0.33 -12.86
C LYS A 134 10.83 1.80 -12.50
N ILE A 135 10.35 2.60 -13.46
CA ILE A 135 10.10 4.05 -13.28
C ILE A 135 9.17 4.32 -12.09
N ASN A 136 8.12 3.51 -11.89
CA ASN A 136 7.20 3.71 -10.75
C ASN A 136 7.92 3.57 -9.40
N THR A 137 8.93 2.70 -9.31
CA THR A 137 9.78 2.61 -8.10
C THR A 137 10.65 3.86 -7.97
N LEU A 138 11.19 4.36 -9.08
CA LEU A 138 11.95 5.61 -9.10
C LEU A 138 11.08 6.82 -8.70
N GLU A 139 9.82 6.89 -9.11
CA GLU A 139 8.86 7.90 -8.68
C GLU A 139 8.61 7.86 -7.17
N ASN A 140 8.51 6.66 -6.59
CA ASN A 140 8.41 6.51 -5.15
C ASN A 140 9.66 7.04 -4.44
N ILE A 141 10.85 6.76 -4.96
CA ILE A 141 12.12 7.31 -4.45
C ILE A 141 12.13 8.83 -4.58
N HIS A 142 11.69 9.37 -5.72
CA HIS A 142 11.60 10.80 -5.98
C HIS A 142 10.61 11.49 -5.02
N THR A 143 9.48 10.85 -4.70
CA THR A 143 8.50 11.34 -3.72
C THR A 143 9.08 11.48 -2.31
N LEU A 144 10.22 10.84 -2.02
CA LEU A 144 10.96 11.01 -0.77
C LEU A 144 12.02 12.11 -0.89
N LEU A 145 12.82 12.07 -1.96
CA LEU A 145 13.91 13.03 -2.15
C LEU A 145 13.41 14.45 -2.41
N HIS A 146 12.42 14.62 -3.28
CA HIS A 146 11.96 15.95 -3.67
C HIS A 146 11.45 16.77 -2.48
N PRO A 147 10.57 16.26 -1.60
CA PRO A 147 10.18 16.99 -0.38
C PRO A 147 11.33 17.19 0.61
N THR A 148 12.31 16.29 0.64
CA THR A 148 13.50 16.42 1.51
C THR A 148 14.35 17.61 1.09
N PHE A 149 14.66 17.74 -0.21
CA PHE A 149 15.35 18.92 -0.73
C PHE A 149 14.46 20.17 -0.65
N GLN A 150 13.15 20.03 -0.80
CA GLN A 150 12.24 21.17 -0.65
C GLN A 150 12.23 21.73 0.78
N LEU A 151 12.39 20.88 1.80
CA LEU A 151 12.57 21.33 3.18
C LEU A 151 13.85 22.16 3.31
N ALA A 152 14.96 21.69 2.75
CA ALA A 152 16.22 22.44 2.77
C ALA A 152 16.14 23.77 2.02
N VAL A 153 15.34 23.87 0.95
CA VAL A 153 15.06 25.15 0.29
C VAL A 153 14.27 26.08 1.22
N ARG A 154 13.23 25.56 1.89
CA ARG A 154 12.38 26.36 2.78
C ARG A 154 13.11 26.86 4.03
N ASP A 155 14.10 26.11 4.48
CA ASP A 155 14.97 26.47 5.61
C ASP A 155 16.18 27.31 5.16
N ASP A 156 16.21 27.79 3.90
CA ASP A 156 17.27 28.62 3.30
C ASP A 156 18.68 27.97 3.26
N ILE A 157 18.75 26.64 3.39
CA ILE A 157 20.01 25.88 3.34
C ILE A 157 20.54 25.80 1.91
N ILE A 158 19.64 25.65 0.94
CA ILE A 158 19.95 25.61 -0.49
C ILE A 158 19.02 26.52 -1.26
N ARG A 159 19.52 27.13 -2.33
CA ARG A 159 18.75 28.13 -3.11
C ARG A 159 17.70 27.53 -4.04
N LYS A 160 17.93 26.31 -4.53
CA LYS A 160 17.09 25.63 -5.52
C LYS A 160 17.04 24.15 -5.20
N ASN A 161 15.90 23.51 -5.48
CA ASN A 161 15.76 22.08 -5.30
C ASN A 161 16.40 21.35 -6.50
N PRO A 162 17.48 20.56 -6.30
CA PRO A 162 18.18 19.89 -7.40
C PRO A 162 17.37 18.75 -8.03
N THR A 163 16.23 18.38 -7.45
CA THR A 163 15.37 17.33 -7.98
C THR A 163 14.29 17.86 -8.93
N ASP A 164 14.10 19.17 -9.01
CA ASP A 164 13.05 19.80 -9.83
C ASP A 164 13.24 19.45 -11.31
N GLY A 165 12.20 18.92 -11.94
CA GLY A 165 12.21 18.59 -13.38
C GLY A 165 12.90 17.28 -13.75
N VAL A 166 13.65 16.64 -12.83
CA VAL A 166 14.43 15.42 -13.13
C VAL A 166 13.54 14.29 -13.68
N MET A 167 12.39 14.05 -13.05
CA MET A 167 11.48 12.97 -13.47
C MET A 167 10.88 13.23 -14.86
N ALA A 168 10.61 14.48 -15.21
CA ALA A 168 10.08 14.83 -16.52
C ALA A 168 11.11 14.57 -17.63
N GLU A 169 12.38 14.93 -17.38
CA GLU A 169 13.47 14.65 -18.31
C GLU A 169 13.67 13.14 -18.52
N LEU A 170 13.70 12.36 -17.43
CA LEU A 170 13.88 10.91 -17.52
C LEU A 170 12.75 10.21 -18.25
N LYS A 171 11.50 10.58 -17.99
CA LYS A 171 10.34 10.01 -18.70
C LYS A 171 10.43 10.27 -20.20
N LYS A 172 10.82 11.49 -20.60
CA LYS A 172 11.01 11.84 -22.01
C LYS A 172 12.11 10.99 -22.66
N ASN A 173 13.24 10.83 -21.99
CA ASN A 173 14.40 10.10 -22.51
C ASN A 173 14.17 8.58 -22.61
N LEU A 174 13.31 8.03 -21.75
CA LEU A 174 13.01 6.59 -21.74
C LEU A 174 11.91 6.19 -22.75
N GLY A 175 11.20 7.15 -23.36
CA GLY A 175 10.20 6.88 -24.39
C GLY A 175 9.04 5.98 -23.93
N MET A 176 8.78 5.92 -22.61
CA MET A 176 7.90 4.90 -22.04
C MET A 176 6.46 5.36 -21.94
N LYS A 177 5.57 4.59 -22.55
CA LYS A 177 4.13 4.59 -22.23
C LYS A 177 3.95 3.78 -20.95
N THR A 178 3.25 4.31 -19.96
CA THR A 178 2.77 3.52 -18.82
C THR A 178 1.93 2.37 -19.34
N GLY A 179 2.27 1.12 -18.98
CA GLY A 179 1.45 -0.03 -19.35
C GLY A 179 0.04 0.16 -18.80
N VAL A 180 -0.94 0.18 -19.70
CA VAL A 180 -2.36 0.29 -19.34
C VAL A 180 -2.77 -1.05 -18.72
N ARG A 181 -3.47 -1.00 -17.58
CA ARG A 181 -3.99 -2.21 -16.95
C ARG A 181 -5.37 -2.48 -17.54
N HIS A 182 -5.45 -3.51 -18.38
CA HIS A 182 -6.71 -3.88 -19.00
C HIS A 182 -7.58 -4.71 -18.04
N ALA A 183 -8.90 -4.53 -18.17
CA ALA A 183 -9.88 -5.45 -17.59
C ALA A 183 -9.81 -6.82 -18.27
N LEU A 184 -10.28 -7.86 -17.58
CA LEU A 184 -10.53 -9.13 -18.25
C LEU A 184 -11.69 -8.96 -19.25
N THR A 185 -11.53 -9.51 -20.44
CA THR A 185 -12.65 -9.61 -21.39
C THR A 185 -13.74 -10.52 -20.83
N ILE A 186 -14.97 -10.43 -21.36
CA ILE A 186 -16.07 -11.31 -20.92
C ILE A 186 -15.71 -12.80 -21.09
N PRO A 187 -15.14 -13.26 -22.23
CA PRO A 187 -14.67 -14.63 -22.37
C PRO A 187 -13.62 -15.04 -21.33
N GLN A 188 -12.63 -14.18 -21.05
CA GLN A 188 -11.60 -14.45 -20.04
C GLN A 188 -12.18 -14.51 -18.62
N GLN A 189 -13.07 -13.58 -18.27
CA GLN A 189 -13.74 -13.58 -16.97
C GLN A 189 -14.56 -14.86 -16.78
N ARG A 190 -15.31 -15.28 -17.81
CA ARG A 190 -16.10 -16.51 -17.78
C ARG A 190 -15.20 -17.74 -17.63
N ALA A 191 -14.18 -17.85 -18.47
CA ALA A 191 -13.20 -18.93 -18.43
C ALA A 191 -12.55 -19.08 -17.04
N PHE A 192 -12.14 -17.96 -16.44
CA PHE A 192 -11.56 -17.95 -15.10
C PHE A 192 -12.54 -18.49 -14.04
N MET A 193 -13.79 -18.00 -14.03
CA MET A 193 -14.77 -18.41 -13.01
C MET A 193 -15.26 -19.86 -13.20
N GLU A 194 -15.48 -20.29 -14.44
CA GLU A 194 -15.91 -21.66 -14.77
C GLU A 194 -14.83 -22.69 -14.46
N TYR A 195 -13.57 -22.38 -14.80
CA TYR A 195 -12.44 -23.25 -14.45
C TYR A 195 -12.33 -23.42 -12.94
N ILE A 196 -12.49 -22.35 -12.17
CA ILE A 196 -12.46 -22.45 -10.71
C ILE A 196 -13.62 -23.31 -10.20
N ALA A 197 -14.85 -23.06 -10.68
CA ALA A 197 -16.04 -23.77 -10.22
C ALA A 197 -15.98 -25.28 -10.44
N THR A 198 -15.34 -25.71 -11.54
CA THR A 198 -15.31 -27.13 -11.96
C THR A 198 -14.04 -27.86 -11.55
N HIS A 199 -12.96 -27.15 -11.24
CA HIS A 199 -11.66 -27.77 -10.97
C HIS A 199 -11.57 -28.31 -9.52
N PRO A 200 -11.28 -29.61 -9.31
CA PRO A 200 -11.30 -30.25 -7.99
C PRO A 200 -10.37 -29.63 -6.94
N ILE A 201 -9.31 -28.96 -7.38
CA ILE A 201 -8.34 -28.30 -6.48
C ILE A 201 -8.72 -26.84 -6.21
N TYR A 202 -9.38 -26.15 -7.15
CA TYR A 202 -9.54 -24.70 -7.09
C TYR A 202 -10.93 -24.22 -6.68
N PHE A 203 -11.94 -25.07 -6.66
CA PHE A 203 -13.33 -24.71 -6.36
C PHE A 203 -13.51 -23.90 -5.07
N HIS A 204 -12.72 -24.15 -4.03
CA HIS A 204 -12.76 -23.39 -2.77
C HIS A 204 -12.39 -21.90 -2.92
N TRP A 205 -11.75 -21.49 -4.03
CA TRP A 205 -11.50 -20.08 -4.32
C TRP A 205 -12.68 -19.38 -5.01
N TRP A 206 -13.70 -20.13 -5.44
CA TRP A 206 -14.84 -19.56 -6.16
C TRP A 206 -15.53 -18.44 -5.38
N PRO A 207 -15.87 -18.60 -4.08
CA PRO A 207 -16.60 -17.57 -3.34
C PRO A 207 -15.86 -16.23 -3.24
N ILE A 208 -14.57 -16.25 -2.92
CA ILE A 208 -13.77 -15.02 -2.77
C ILE A 208 -13.65 -14.26 -4.10
N PHE A 209 -13.48 -14.96 -5.23
CA PHE A 209 -13.40 -14.31 -6.53
C PHE A 209 -14.75 -13.82 -7.05
N THR A 210 -15.85 -14.52 -6.74
CA THR A 210 -17.21 -14.01 -6.96
C THR A 210 -17.43 -12.70 -6.21
N ILE A 211 -17.00 -12.61 -4.95
CA ILE A 211 -17.11 -11.38 -4.15
C ILE A 211 -16.24 -10.25 -4.74
N PHE A 212 -15.02 -10.53 -5.18
CA PHE A 212 -14.19 -9.53 -5.88
C PHE A 212 -14.88 -8.98 -7.14
N LEU A 213 -15.36 -9.86 -8.01
CA LEU A 213 -15.99 -9.49 -9.29
C LEU A 213 -17.42 -8.96 -9.14
N GLY A 214 -18.09 -9.21 -8.01
CA GLY A 214 -19.45 -8.75 -7.74
C GLY A 214 -19.53 -7.46 -6.92
N THR A 215 -18.45 -7.06 -6.25
CA THR A 215 -18.42 -5.85 -5.40
C THR A 215 -17.43 -4.78 -5.88
N GLY A 216 -16.39 -5.17 -6.63
CA GLY A 216 -15.31 -4.27 -7.01
C GLY A 216 -14.47 -3.77 -5.83
N CYS A 217 -14.54 -4.41 -4.66
CA CYS A 217 -13.76 -4.01 -3.50
C CYS A 217 -12.24 -4.18 -3.70
N ARG A 218 -11.45 -3.35 -3.01
CA ARG A 218 -9.98 -3.52 -2.96
C ARG A 218 -9.65 -4.78 -2.16
N ILE A 219 -8.50 -5.40 -2.45
CA ILE A 219 -8.07 -6.63 -1.77
C ILE A 219 -8.08 -6.54 -0.23
N GLY A 220 -7.56 -5.44 0.34
CA GLY A 220 -7.61 -5.25 1.78
C GLY A 220 -9.02 -5.01 2.33
N GLU A 221 -9.94 -4.45 1.53
CA GLU A 221 -11.35 -4.29 1.93
C GLU A 221 -12.03 -5.66 1.98
N VAL A 222 -11.86 -6.50 0.96
CA VAL A 222 -12.42 -7.88 0.93
C VAL A 222 -11.85 -8.72 2.05
N LEU A 223 -10.52 -8.80 2.19
CA LEU A 223 -9.88 -9.61 3.21
C LEU A 223 -10.13 -9.09 4.65
N GLY A 224 -10.55 -7.83 4.78
CA GLY A 224 -10.93 -7.24 6.05
C GLY A 224 -12.37 -7.52 6.45
N LEU A 225 -13.26 -7.91 5.52
CA LEU A 225 -14.69 -8.07 5.81
C LEU A 225 -14.94 -8.99 6.99
N ARG A 226 -15.87 -8.59 7.85
CA ARG A 226 -16.39 -9.37 8.96
C ARG A 226 -17.86 -9.69 8.74
N TRP A 227 -18.37 -10.71 9.42
CA TRP A 227 -19.77 -11.10 9.34
C TRP A 227 -20.72 -9.97 9.76
N GLU A 228 -20.31 -9.11 10.70
CA GLU A 228 -21.10 -7.94 11.12
C GLU A 228 -21.19 -6.82 10.06
N ASP A 229 -20.32 -6.82 9.05
CA ASP A 229 -20.38 -5.83 7.97
C ASP A 229 -21.41 -6.20 6.88
N ILE A 230 -22.03 -7.39 6.99
CA ILE A 230 -22.93 -7.97 5.99
C ILE A 230 -24.37 -7.90 6.53
N ASP A 231 -25.20 -7.05 5.91
CA ASP A 231 -26.63 -6.95 6.22
C ASP A 231 -27.43 -7.72 5.16
N TYR A 232 -27.83 -8.95 5.50
CA TYR A 232 -28.60 -9.83 4.61
C TYR A 232 -30.04 -9.36 4.39
N GLU A 233 -30.64 -8.69 5.38
CA GLU A 233 -32.02 -8.18 5.27
C GLU A 233 -32.10 -7.03 4.26
N LYS A 234 -31.18 -6.08 4.37
CA LYS A 234 -31.09 -4.94 3.43
C LYS A 234 -30.31 -5.28 2.17
N ARG A 235 -29.67 -6.44 2.11
CA ARG A 235 -28.78 -6.89 1.02
C ARG A 235 -27.67 -5.89 0.72
N VAL A 236 -26.95 -5.45 1.76
CA VAL A 236 -25.84 -4.50 1.64
C VAL A 236 -24.59 -4.96 2.37
N ILE A 237 -23.43 -4.56 1.86
CA ILE A 237 -22.12 -4.81 2.44
C ILE A 237 -21.52 -3.46 2.85
N SER A 238 -21.15 -3.33 4.12
CA SER A 238 -20.57 -2.10 4.68
C SER A 238 -19.06 -2.12 4.57
N ILE A 239 -18.50 -1.29 3.68
CA ILE A 239 -17.05 -1.12 3.55
C ILE A 239 -16.62 0.03 4.45
N ASN A 240 -16.16 -0.29 5.66
CA ASN A 240 -15.77 0.71 6.66
C ASN A 240 -14.32 0.55 7.18
N HIS A 241 -13.61 -0.51 6.78
CA HIS A 241 -12.20 -0.75 7.11
C HIS A 241 -11.49 -1.54 6.00
N ASN A 242 -10.17 -1.69 6.14
CA ASN A 242 -9.36 -2.57 5.30
C ASN A 242 -8.24 -3.24 6.12
N LEU A 243 -7.92 -4.47 5.75
CA LEU A 243 -6.76 -5.20 6.23
C LEU A 243 -5.49 -4.71 5.51
N THR A 244 -4.47 -4.38 6.31
CA THR A 244 -3.14 -3.99 5.82
C THR A 244 -2.07 -4.87 6.45
N TYR A 245 -1.00 -5.13 5.70
CA TYR A 245 0.12 -5.93 6.16
C TYR A 245 1.42 -5.15 5.93
N TYR A 246 2.13 -4.83 7.01
CA TYR A 246 3.36 -4.04 6.92
C TYR A 246 4.30 -4.32 8.10
N PRO A 247 5.61 -4.09 7.95
CA PRO A 247 6.55 -4.28 9.03
C PRO A 247 6.41 -3.21 10.12
N VAL A 248 6.37 -3.68 11.37
CA VAL A 248 6.28 -2.91 12.61
C VAL A 248 7.46 -3.27 13.51
N GLY A 249 7.72 -2.44 14.53
CA GLY A 249 8.77 -2.69 15.51
C GLY A 249 10.20 -2.42 15.01
N GLU A 250 11.17 -2.61 15.91
CA GLU A 250 12.61 -2.53 15.58
C GLU A 250 13.09 -3.80 14.86
N ASP A 251 12.42 -4.93 15.07
CA ASP A 251 12.65 -6.23 14.42
C ASP A 251 12.08 -6.32 13.00
N ARG A 252 11.26 -5.34 12.59
CA ARG A 252 10.58 -5.27 11.27
C ARG A 252 9.74 -6.52 10.99
N ALA A 253 9.20 -7.16 12.02
CA ALA A 253 8.23 -8.22 11.85
C ALA A 253 6.99 -7.65 11.15
N SER A 254 6.52 -8.34 10.12
CA SER A 254 5.33 -7.90 9.37
C SER A 254 4.08 -8.45 10.03
N GLU A 255 3.16 -7.55 10.34
CA GLU A 255 1.96 -7.84 11.09
C GLU A 255 0.74 -7.33 10.32
N ASN A 256 -0.40 -7.98 10.55
CA ASN A 256 -1.68 -7.50 10.02
C ASN A 256 -2.23 -6.41 10.94
N HIS A 257 -2.82 -5.39 10.33
CA HIS A 257 -3.49 -4.29 11.02
C HIS A 257 -4.75 -3.88 10.28
N ILE A 258 -5.72 -3.39 11.02
CA ILE A 258 -6.89 -2.75 10.46
C ILE A 258 -6.63 -1.27 10.26
N SER A 259 -6.88 -0.79 9.05
CA SER A 259 -6.84 0.63 8.73
C SER A 259 -8.22 1.11 8.30
N THR A 260 -8.72 2.13 8.97
CA THR A 260 -9.93 2.84 8.53
C THR A 260 -9.63 3.68 7.28
N PRO A 261 -10.58 3.85 6.34
CA PRO A 261 -10.39 4.69 5.17
C PRO A 261 -9.95 6.11 5.56
N LYS A 262 -9.03 6.71 4.80
CA LYS A 262 -8.52 8.09 5.06
C LYS A 262 -9.58 9.18 4.89
N THR A 263 -10.69 8.86 4.24
CA THR A 263 -11.68 9.83 3.77
C THR A 263 -13.06 9.22 3.86
N GLU A 264 -14.09 10.05 4.09
CA GLU A 264 -15.50 9.64 4.07
C GLU A 264 -15.88 8.89 2.79
N ALA A 265 -15.36 9.31 1.63
CA ALA A 265 -15.58 8.62 0.35
C ALA A 265 -15.09 7.15 0.30
N GLY A 266 -14.24 6.75 1.25
CA GLY A 266 -13.80 5.35 1.37
C GLY A 266 -14.74 4.49 2.22
N MET A 267 -15.58 5.12 3.05
CA MET A 267 -16.68 4.45 3.76
C MET A 267 -17.90 4.43 2.84
N ARG A 268 -18.40 3.24 2.52
CA ARG A 268 -19.50 3.07 1.57
C ARG A 268 -20.27 1.79 1.81
N THR A 269 -21.51 1.77 1.35
CA THR A 269 -22.34 0.55 1.29
C THR A 269 -22.44 0.07 -0.15
N ILE A 270 -22.28 -1.22 -0.36
CA ILE A 270 -22.37 -1.86 -1.68
C ILE A 270 -23.60 -2.78 -1.69
N PRO A 271 -24.56 -2.60 -2.62
CA PRO A 271 -25.66 -3.53 -2.80
C PRO A 271 -25.16 -4.92 -3.19
N MET A 272 -25.79 -5.96 -2.63
CA MET A 272 -25.37 -7.35 -2.78
C MET A 272 -26.13 -8.04 -3.91
N LEU A 273 -25.40 -8.45 -4.95
CA LEU A 273 -25.92 -9.33 -6.01
C LEU A 273 -26.29 -10.70 -5.44
N ASP A 274 -27.24 -11.41 -6.06
CA ASP A 274 -27.64 -12.76 -5.62
C ASP A 274 -26.43 -13.70 -5.57
N THR A 275 -25.60 -13.71 -6.60
CA THR A 275 -24.39 -14.54 -6.66
C THR A 275 -23.36 -14.20 -5.57
N VAL A 276 -23.31 -12.94 -5.11
CA VAL A 276 -22.44 -12.52 -4.00
C VAL A 276 -23.00 -13.01 -2.68
N LYS A 277 -24.34 -12.99 -2.52
CA LYS A 277 -25.02 -13.56 -1.36
C LYS A 277 -24.74 -15.06 -1.26
N ASP A 278 -24.93 -15.80 -2.36
CA ASP A 278 -24.67 -17.23 -2.42
C ASP A 278 -23.21 -17.56 -2.06
N ALA A 279 -22.26 -16.73 -2.54
CA ALA A 279 -20.85 -16.88 -2.18
C ALA A 279 -20.59 -16.69 -0.68
N PHE A 280 -21.25 -15.74 -0.02
CA PHE A 280 -21.13 -15.60 1.44
C PHE A 280 -21.78 -16.77 2.18
N GLU A 281 -22.92 -17.27 1.73
CA GLU A 281 -23.59 -18.44 2.32
C GLU A 281 -22.72 -19.70 2.21
N MET A 282 -22.03 -19.90 1.08
CA MET A 282 -21.06 -20.98 0.91
C MET A 282 -19.92 -20.90 1.94
N ILE A 283 -19.37 -19.71 2.15
CA ILE A 283 -18.30 -19.49 3.14
C ILE A 283 -18.83 -19.73 4.56
N TRP A 284 -20.07 -19.29 4.84
CA TRP A 284 -20.71 -19.46 6.14
C TRP A 284 -20.88 -20.94 6.50
N GLU A 285 -21.41 -21.75 5.57
CA GLU A 285 -21.58 -23.18 5.79
C GLU A 285 -20.21 -23.89 5.91
N GLU A 286 -19.20 -23.51 5.13
CA GLU A 286 -17.84 -24.05 5.26
C GLU A 286 -17.24 -23.77 6.66
N GLN A 287 -17.45 -22.56 7.20
CA GLN A 287 -16.94 -22.18 8.54
C GLN A 287 -17.74 -22.83 9.67
N LYS A 288 -19.03 -23.05 9.48
CA LYS A 288 -19.88 -23.78 10.43
C LYS A 288 -19.43 -25.24 10.59
N GLU A 289 -18.93 -25.87 9.52
CA GLU A 289 -18.37 -27.22 9.56
C GLU A 289 -16.93 -27.26 10.08
N ASN A 290 -16.07 -26.34 9.62
CA ASN A 290 -14.62 -26.36 9.90
C ASN A 290 -14.20 -25.57 11.14
N GLY A 291 -15.11 -24.79 11.71
CA GLY A 291 -14.85 -23.85 12.80
C GLY A 291 -14.63 -22.42 12.30
N TRP A 292 -15.03 -21.47 13.16
CA TRP A 292 -14.80 -20.04 12.94
C TRP A 292 -13.35 -19.67 13.25
N THR A 293 -12.92 -18.52 12.73
CA THR A 293 -11.63 -17.94 13.11
C THR A 293 -11.70 -17.30 14.49
N ASP A 294 -10.68 -17.58 15.32
CA ASP A 294 -10.44 -16.88 16.58
C ASP A 294 -9.49 -15.68 16.39
N ALA A 295 -9.22 -15.27 15.14
CA ALA A 295 -8.30 -14.19 14.87
C ALA A 295 -8.85 -12.83 15.34
N GLU A 296 -8.07 -12.16 16.17
CA GLU A 296 -8.30 -10.78 16.60
C GLU A 296 -7.20 -9.88 16.03
N ILE A 297 -7.60 -8.81 15.33
CA ILE A 297 -6.67 -7.79 14.83
C ILE A 297 -7.18 -6.42 15.26
N ASP A 298 -6.33 -5.69 15.99
CA ASP A 298 -6.64 -4.34 16.49
C ASP A 298 -8.02 -4.26 17.19
N GLY A 299 -8.40 -5.32 17.93
CA GLY A 299 -9.67 -5.44 18.66
C GLY A 299 -10.89 -5.85 17.81
N MET A 300 -10.69 -6.17 16.53
CA MET A 300 -11.76 -6.63 15.63
C MET A 300 -11.67 -8.15 15.42
N THR A 301 -12.82 -8.82 15.42
CA THR A 301 -12.97 -10.28 15.29
C THR A 301 -14.06 -10.65 14.27
N GLY A 302 -14.27 -11.94 14.01
CA GLY A 302 -15.37 -12.38 13.13
C GLY A 302 -15.12 -12.16 11.64
N PHE A 303 -13.86 -12.27 11.22
CA PHE A 303 -13.45 -12.12 9.82
C PHE A 303 -14.03 -13.21 8.92
N VAL A 304 -14.44 -12.84 7.71
CA VAL A 304 -15.06 -13.73 6.72
C VAL A 304 -14.02 -14.61 6.04
N PHE A 305 -12.82 -14.10 5.72
CA PHE A 305 -11.85 -14.81 4.89
C PHE A 305 -10.64 -15.32 5.67
N CYS A 306 -10.59 -16.63 5.85
CA CYS A 306 -9.56 -17.33 6.61
C CYS A 306 -8.93 -18.44 5.78
N ASN A 307 -7.68 -18.76 6.08
CA ASN A 307 -7.01 -19.91 5.50
C ASN A 307 -7.38 -21.19 6.28
N ARG A 308 -6.98 -22.34 5.74
CA ARG A 308 -7.19 -23.68 6.33
C ARG A 308 -6.65 -23.89 7.75
N TYR A 309 -5.90 -22.93 8.29
CA TYR A 309 -5.34 -22.96 9.64
C TYR A 309 -6.05 -21.99 10.58
N GLY A 310 -7.19 -21.41 10.17
CA GLY A 310 -7.94 -20.43 10.95
C GLY A 310 -7.34 -19.02 10.97
N ASN A 311 -6.21 -18.79 10.30
CA ASN A 311 -5.57 -17.48 10.22
C ASN A 311 -6.15 -16.65 9.08
N ILE A 312 -6.16 -15.33 9.24
CA ILE A 312 -6.67 -14.41 8.22
C ILE A 312 -5.87 -14.52 6.92
N MET A 313 -6.59 -14.57 5.80
CA MET A 313 -5.98 -14.63 4.48
C MET A 313 -5.19 -13.35 4.19
N ASN A 314 -3.96 -13.50 3.69
CA ASN A 314 -3.15 -12.37 3.24
C ASN A 314 -3.29 -12.11 1.73
N ALA A 315 -2.99 -10.88 1.32
CA ALA A 315 -3.12 -10.44 -0.05
C ALA A 315 -2.21 -11.19 -1.04
N GLN A 316 -1.03 -11.63 -0.60
CA GLN A 316 -0.10 -12.37 -1.43
C GLN A 316 -0.62 -13.77 -1.77
N SER A 317 -1.31 -14.43 -0.84
CA SER A 317 -1.92 -15.74 -1.04
C SER A 317 -2.98 -15.69 -2.15
N VAL A 318 -3.83 -14.66 -2.16
CA VAL A 318 -4.83 -14.45 -3.22
C VAL A 318 -4.15 -14.26 -4.58
N ASN A 319 -3.14 -13.38 -4.68
CA ASN A 319 -2.46 -13.15 -5.96
C ASN A 319 -1.66 -14.37 -6.44
N ARG A 320 -1.07 -15.15 -5.53
CA ARG A 320 -0.45 -16.44 -5.87
C ARG A 320 -1.49 -17.46 -6.34
N ALA A 321 -2.69 -17.47 -5.76
CA ALA A 321 -3.79 -18.30 -6.23
C ALA A 321 -4.20 -17.92 -7.66
N ILE A 322 -4.43 -16.63 -7.93
CA ILE A 322 -4.72 -16.12 -9.29
C ILE A 322 -3.68 -16.61 -10.28
N LYS A 323 -2.38 -16.44 -9.97
CA LYS A 323 -1.29 -16.89 -10.85
C LYS A 323 -1.33 -18.39 -11.10
N ARG A 324 -1.47 -19.22 -10.05
CA ARG A 324 -1.53 -20.68 -10.18
C ARG A 324 -2.72 -21.14 -11.01
N ILE A 325 -3.90 -20.58 -10.74
CA ILE A 325 -5.14 -20.90 -11.45
C ILE A 325 -5.01 -20.52 -12.94
N SER A 326 -4.53 -19.31 -13.22
CA SER A 326 -4.40 -18.81 -14.60
C SER A 326 -3.38 -19.63 -15.40
N SER A 327 -2.24 -19.98 -14.80
CA SER A 327 -1.26 -20.86 -15.45
C SER A 327 -1.79 -22.26 -15.71
N ALA A 328 -2.55 -22.83 -14.78
CA ALA A 328 -3.15 -24.16 -14.93
C ALA A 328 -4.23 -24.17 -16.01
N TYR A 329 -5.10 -23.15 -16.03
CA TYR A 329 -6.11 -22.99 -17.07
C TYR A 329 -5.47 -22.83 -18.44
N ASN A 330 -4.51 -21.91 -18.62
CA ASN A 330 -3.87 -21.67 -19.91
C ASN A 330 -3.20 -22.93 -20.47
N ALA A 331 -2.53 -23.73 -19.62
CA ALA A 331 -1.92 -24.98 -20.06
C ALA A 331 -2.95 -26.01 -20.56
N THR A 332 -4.16 -26.00 -19.99
CA THR A 332 -5.25 -26.90 -20.39
C THR A 332 -5.92 -26.39 -21.68
N GLU A 333 -6.23 -25.10 -21.71
CA GLU A 333 -6.87 -24.40 -22.83
C GLU A 333 -6.03 -24.47 -24.11
N GLU A 334 -4.70 -24.34 -24.03
CA GLU A 334 -3.83 -24.49 -25.20
C GLU A 334 -3.92 -25.88 -25.85
N ILE A 335 -4.16 -26.93 -25.04
CA ILE A 335 -4.28 -28.30 -25.53
C ILE A 335 -5.68 -28.52 -26.11
N GLU A 336 -6.72 -28.07 -25.42
CA GLU A 336 -8.12 -28.22 -25.83
C GLU A 336 -8.41 -27.43 -27.12
N ALA A 337 -7.98 -26.17 -27.19
CA ALA A 337 -8.16 -25.34 -28.38
C ALA A 337 -7.50 -25.95 -29.63
N LYS A 338 -6.32 -26.57 -29.47
CA LYS A 338 -5.65 -27.31 -30.57
C LYS A 338 -6.43 -28.55 -31.01
N LYS A 339 -7.01 -29.30 -30.07
CA LYS A 339 -7.86 -30.46 -30.39
C LYS A 339 -9.15 -30.06 -31.09
N GLU A 340 -9.70 -28.90 -30.73
CA GLU A 340 -10.95 -28.35 -31.27
C GLU A 340 -10.75 -27.46 -32.51
N HIS A 341 -9.51 -27.26 -32.95
CA HIS A 341 -9.15 -26.39 -34.07
C HIS A 341 -9.69 -24.95 -33.95
N ARG A 342 -9.65 -24.39 -32.73
CA ARG A 342 -10.06 -23.01 -32.42
C ARG A 342 -8.91 -22.21 -31.83
N GLU A 343 -9.05 -20.89 -31.84
CA GLU A 343 -8.13 -20.01 -31.11
C GLU A 343 -8.32 -20.15 -29.59
N PRO A 344 -7.23 -20.21 -28.80
CA PRO A 344 -7.32 -20.33 -27.35
C PRO A 344 -7.69 -19.00 -26.69
N VAL A 345 -8.57 -19.05 -25.70
CA VAL A 345 -8.94 -17.90 -24.86
C VAL A 345 -8.00 -17.85 -23.65
N LEU A 346 -6.78 -17.33 -23.84
CA LEU A 346 -5.80 -17.30 -22.75
C LEU A 346 -6.10 -16.21 -21.71
N LEU A 347 -5.88 -16.55 -20.44
CA LEU A 347 -5.90 -15.60 -19.33
C LEU A 347 -4.58 -14.83 -19.29
N PRO A 348 -4.62 -13.48 -19.19
CA PRO A 348 -3.43 -12.66 -19.10
C PRO A 348 -2.76 -12.78 -17.72
N ASP A 349 -1.59 -12.15 -17.53
CA ASP A 349 -1.05 -11.95 -16.18
C ASP A 349 -1.86 -10.84 -15.49
N PHE A 350 -2.56 -11.19 -14.42
CA PHE A 350 -3.43 -10.26 -13.69
C PHE A 350 -3.38 -10.47 -12.17
N SER A 351 -3.95 -9.52 -11.44
CA SER A 351 -3.97 -9.52 -9.97
C SER A 351 -5.37 -9.29 -9.43
N ALA A 352 -5.57 -9.39 -8.12
CA ALA A 352 -6.85 -9.06 -7.51
C ALA A 352 -7.30 -7.62 -7.79
N HIS A 353 -6.35 -6.69 -8.01
CA HIS A 353 -6.69 -5.33 -8.42
C HIS A 353 -7.25 -5.26 -9.84
N SER A 354 -6.84 -6.18 -10.73
CA SER A 354 -7.41 -6.31 -12.06
C SER A 354 -8.87 -6.78 -12.00
N LEU A 355 -9.24 -7.65 -11.04
CA LEU A 355 -10.65 -8.05 -10.85
C LEU A 355 -11.54 -6.85 -10.48
N ARG A 356 -11.03 -5.94 -9.65
CA ARG A 356 -11.70 -4.67 -9.37
C ARG A 356 -11.85 -3.80 -10.63
N HIS A 357 -10.82 -3.75 -11.48
CA HIS A 357 -10.87 -3.05 -12.75
C HIS A 357 -11.92 -3.66 -13.69
N THR A 358 -11.97 -5.00 -13.77
CA THR A 358 -12.98 -5.75 -14.49
C THR A 358 -14.38 -5.39 -14.00
N PHE A 359 -14.65 -5.43 -12.69
CA PHE A 359 -15.95 -5.00 -12.16
C PHE A 359 -16.31 -3.56 -12.57
N CYS A 360 -15.37 -2.63 -12.41
CA CYS A 360 -15.60 -1.23 -12.79
C CYS A 360 -15.93 -1.09 -14.27
N THR A 361 -15.24 -1.85 -15.13
CA THR A 361 -15.48 -1.86 -16.58
C THR A 361 -16.88 -2.39 -16.89
N ARG A 362 -17.28 -3.52 -16.30
CA ARG A 362 -18.63 -4.10 -16.47
C ARG A 362 -19.73 -3.16 -15.93
N LEU A 363 -19.42 -2.39 -14.88
CA LEU A 363 -20.31 -1.37 -14.36
C LEU A 363 -20.44 -0.17 -15.32
N CYS A 364 -19.32 0.35 -15.85
CA CYS A 364 -19.29 1.42 -16.84
C CYS A 364 -20.03 1.07 -18.15
N GLU A 365 -20.09 -0.21 -18.51
CA GLU A 365 -20.83 -0.66 -19.70
C GLU A 365 -22.36 -0.55 -19.54
N ARG A 366 -22.84 -0.59 -18.29
CA ARG A 366 -24.27 -0.64 -17.94
C ARG A 366 -24.78 0.63 -17.28
N GLU A 367 -23.91 1.39 -16.63
CA GLU A 367 -24.23 2.64 -15.95
C GLU A 367 -23.47 3.80 -16.60
N THR A 368 -24.16 4.92 -16.81
CA THR A 368 -23.60 6.13 -17.42
C THR A 368 -23.34 7.23 -16.40
N ASN A 369 -23.94 7.14 -15.21
CA ASN A 369 -23.73 8.09 -14.13
C ASN A 369 -22.41 7.83 -13.41
N LEU A 370 -21.38 8.58 -13.81
CA LEU A 370 -20.04 8.52 -13.24
C LEU A 370 -20.00 8.77 -11.71
N LYS A 371 -20.97 9.49 -11.13
CA LYS A 371 -21.04 9.69 -9.67
C LYS A 371 -21.48 8.45 -8.92
N ILE A 372 -22.42 7.69 -9.49
CA ILE A 372 -22.82 6.39 -8.93
C ILE A 372 -21.64 5.43 -8.98
N ILE A 373 -20.96 5.34 -10.12
CA ILE A 373 -19.77 4.50 -10.30
C ILE A 373 -18.67 4.92 -9.32
N GLN A 374 -18.35 6.22 -9.24
CA GLN A 374 -17.37 6.77 -8.30
C GLN A 374 -17.69 6.37 -6.85
N SER A 375 -18.96 6.46 -6.46
CA SER A 375 -19.45 6.12 -5.12
C SER A 375 -19.30 4.64 -4.82
N ILE A 376 -19.77 3.76 -5.72
CA ILE A 376 -19.66 2.29 -5.56
C ILE A 376 -18.19 1.85 -5.50
N MET A 377 -17.34 2.45 -6.35
CA MET A 377 -15.91 2.15 -6.34
C MET A 377 -15.21 2.75 -5.12
N GLY A 378 -15.71 3.82 -4.51
CA GLY A 378 -15.00 4.55 -3.46
C GLY A 378 -13.72 5.19 -4.00
N HIS A 379 -13.80 5.85 -5.15
CA HIS A 379 -12.72 6.64 -5.72
C HIS A 379 -12.79 8.08 -5.20
N LYS A 380 -11.74 8.52 -4.50
CA LYS A 380 -11.63 9.92 -4.05
C LYS A 380 -11.55 10.87 -5.25
N ASP A 381 -10.76 10.51 -6.25
CA ASP A 381 -10.60 11.27 -7.48
C ASP A 381 -11.50 10.69 -8.59
N ILE A 382 -12.25 11.56 -9.25
CA ILE A 382 -13.12 11.18 -10.37
C ILE A 382 -12.30 10.78 -11.60
N GLN A 383 -11.08 11.32 -11.76
CA GLN A 383 -10.24 11.02 -12.92
C GLN A 383 -9.98 9.52 -13.06
N THR A 384 -9.75 8.81 -11.95
CA THR A 384 -9.60 7.35 -11.96
C THR A 384 -10.83 6.63 -12.53
N THR A 385 -12.03 7.16 -12.31
CA THR A 385 -13.26 6.58 -12.87
C THR A 385 -13.40 6.93 -14.34
N MET A 386 -13.04 8.14 -14.74
CA MET A 386 -13.07 8.59 -16.14
C MET A 386 -12.08 7.81 -17.01
N ASP A 387 -10.88 7.53 -16.51
CA ASP A 387 -9.88 6.77 -17.27
C ASP A 387 -10.38 5.36 -17.62
N ILE A 388 -11.04 4.68 -16.65
CA ILE A 388 -11.63 3.36 -16.86
C ILE A 388 -12.85 3.44 -17.78
N TYR A 389 -13.70 4.45 -17.58
CA TYR A 389 -14.86 4.69 -18.43
C TYR A 389 -14.44 4.92 -19.89
N ALA A 390 -13.41 5.72 -20.12
CA ALA A 390 -12.87 6.00 -21.45
C ALA A 390 -12.45 4.71 -22.15
N GLU A 391 -11.71 3.83 -21.47
CA GLU A 391 -11.30 2.53 -22.01
C GLU A 391 -12.52 1.65 -22.36
N ALA A 392 -13.48 1.52 -21.45
CA ALA A 392 -14.71 0.76 -21.69
C ALA A 392 -15.52 1.31 -22.89
N THR A 393 -15.53 2.63 -23.06
CA THR A 393 -16.22 3.26 -24.20
C THR A 393 -15.47 3.10 -25.52
N GLU A 394 -14.14 2.96 -25.55
CA GLU A 394 -13.42 2.75 -26.81
C GLU A 394 -13.74 1.38 -27.42
N GLU A 395 -13.79 0.31 -26.62
CA GLU A 395 -14.23 -1.01 -27.09
C GLU A 395 -15.67 -0.95 -27.63
N LYS A 396 -16.54 -0.26 -26.89
CA LYS A 396 -17.96 -0.10 -27.26
C LYS A 396 -18.14 0.79 -28.50
N LYS A 397 -17.28 1.80 -28.71
CA LYS A 397 -17.26 2.61 -29.93
C LYS A 397 -16.95 1.74 -31.13
N GLN A 398 -15.95 0.88 -31.03
CA GLN A 398 -15.56 0.00 -32.14
C GLN A 398 -16.69 -0.97 -32.50
N GLU A 399 -17.31 -1.63 -31.52
CA GLU A 399 -18.49 -2.48 -31.72
C GLU A 399 -19.67 -1.70 -32.31
N THR A 400 -19.91 -0.47 -31.83
CA THR A 400 -21.00 0.38 -32.34
C THR A 400 -20.78 0.76 -33.80
N PHE A 401 -19.54 1.08 -34.18
CA PHE A 401 -19.18 1.39 -35.57
C PHE A 401 -19.28 0.17 -36.49
N GLU A 402 -18.92 -1.03 -36.03
CA GLU A 402 -19.11 -2.28 -36.78
C GLU A 402 -20.59 -2.56 -37.02
N ARG A 403 -21.43 -2.42 -36.00
CA ARG A 403 -22.90 -2.55 -36.14
C ARG A 403 -23.48 -1.49 -37.06
N LEU A 404 -23.00 -0.25 -36.96
CA LEU A 404 -23.40 0.84 -37.84
C LEU A 404 -23.02 0.55 -39.29
N ALA A 405 -21.80 0.07 -39.55
CA ALA A 405 -21.36 -0.34 -40.88
C ALA A 405 -22.19 -1.50 -41.44
N ALA A 406 -22.63 -2.44 -40.59
CA ALA A 406 -23.48 -3.55 -40.99
C ALA A 406 -24.96 -3.16 -41.26
N THR A 407 -25.41 -1.99 -40.80
CA THR A 407 -26.81 -1.54 -40.89
C THR A 407 -27.02 -0.30 -41.74
N MET A 408 -25.96 0.45 -42.07
CA MET A 408 -26.02 1.61 -42.95
C MET A 408 -25.93 1.19 -44.41
N ASP A 409 -27.08 1.20 -45.09
CA ASP A 409 -27.24 0.88 -46.51
C ASP A 409 -27.24 2.16 -47.39
N VAL A 410 -26.35 3.12 -47.06
CA VAL A 410 -26.31 4.46 -47.69
C VAL A 410 -24.93 4.77 -48.29
N PHE A 411 -23.99 3.80 -48.26
CA PHE A 411 -22.70 3.87 -48.93
C PHE A 411 -22.43 2.62 -49.77
#